data_AF-A0A962G711-F1
#
_entry.id   AF-A0A962G711-F1
#
_cell.length_a   1.000
_cell.length_b   1.000
_cell.length_c   1.000
_cell.angle_alpha   90.00
_cell.angle_beta   90.00
_cell.angle_gamma   90.00
#
_symmetry.space_group_name_H-M   'P 1'
#
loop_
_entity.id
_entity.type
_entity.pdbx_description
1 polymer ?
#
loop_
_entity_poly.entity_id
_entity_poly.type
_entity_poly.pdbx_seq_one_letter_code
_entity_poly.pdbx_strand_id
1 'polypeptide(L)'
;DSEPETANLVAYVAGSCGNDGVCTGGILPDLRAGPLHPVNVSGDGGAAAPTTYPGMFLDIHSAADLVLWPWGDTPSAAPNGAALRAFGKRLAWFNQYTPEQSDTLYPTDGATDDNFYGSLGVPAFTFELDQSFFEPCTPLLNKTIPDNLMALRYAARSLHAPYLLPGGPDVTSLSASPDLVAAGTPVALHARLDDSRFNQTNGTEPVHNVASAAAYMDGLPWEGALAVAALTADDGAFNSPAENASASISTTGLASGTHLLFVQGTDASAQAGSPNAVFVEVAQPSEIATLAGTISALADGAPLAATLRVTNPISGETRTATSSAVDGGYLRPMHAGTVDIHVDAPDGYLAEDISGVDLSAGATQTRDIVLFSACNILDDDVEPGNSGWTAQTPWTRVNGATGNSSYVWATPNYGDNLSASLSRTLDLSGYSGSTLSFDDRCDTEATYDFGRVEISVNGGGNWTTLYQCDGRTTWQHNRIALPASTDNLADLRLRFRLTSDINTNRPGGWAIDNIVVESGGAQCRADQLDRIFADGFE
;
A
#
# COMPACT_ATOMS: atom_id res chain seq x y z
N ASP A 1 -25.53 -34.21 -11.18
CA ASP A 1 -25.46 -33.03 -12.05
C ASP A 1 -25.07 -31.84 -11.20
N SER A 2 -23.92 -31.22 -11.50
CA SER A 2 -23.53 -29.96 -10.87
C SER A 2 -24.54 -28.87 -11.22
N GLU A 3 -24.67 -27.85 -10.38
CA GLU A 3 -25.52 -26.70 -10.69
C GLU A 3 -25.06 -26.03 -12.00
N PRO A 4 -25.98 -25.48 -12.83
CA PRO A 4 -25.63 -24.88 -14.12
C PRO A 4 -24.49 -23.85 -14.05
N GLU A 5 -24.40 -23.11 -12.96
CA GLU A 5 -23.36 -22.14 -12.66
C GLU A 5 -21.97 -22.80 -12.55
N THR A 6 -21.86 -23.89 -11.79
CA THR A 6 -20.63 -24.68 -11.67
C THR A 6 -20.22 -25.27 -13.01
N ALA A 7 -21.18 -25.81 -13.78
CA ALA A 7 -20.91 -26.35 -15.10
C ALA A 7 -20.35 -25.29 -16.06
N ASN A 8 -20.88 -24.07 -16.01
CA ASN A 8 -20.40 -22.94 -16.81
C ASN A 8 -18.98 -22.51 -16.41
N LEU A 9 -18.66 -22.45 -15.12
CA LEU A 9 -17.32 -22.13 -14.62
C LEU A 9 -16.29 -23.18 -15.06
N VAL A 10 -16.61 -24.47 -14.87
CA VAL A 10 -15.72 -25.56 -15.30
C VAL A 10 -15.52 -25.53 -16.82
N ALA A 11 -16.59 -25.32 -17.60
CA ALA A 11 -16.49 -25.20 -19.05
C ALA A 11 -15.68 -23.97 -19.50
N TYR A 12 -15.74 -22.85 -18.77
CA TYR A 12 -14.92 -21.68 -19.05
C TYR A 12 -13.44 -21.92 -18.74
N VAL A 13 -13.16 -22.54 -17.58
CA VAL A 13 -11.78 -22.75 -17.10
C VAL A 13 -11.08 -23.89 -17.83
N ALA A 14 -11.68 -25.08 -17.82
CA ALA A 14 -11.09 -26.31 -18.34
C ALA A 14 -11.58 -26.66 -19.76
N GLY A 15 -12.71 -26.11 -20.20
CA GLY A 15 -13.30 -26.47 -21.48
C GLY A 15 -14.05 -27.80 -21.41
N SER A 16 -13.81 -28.66 -22.41
CA SER A 16 -14.38 -30.00 -22.49
C SER A 16 -13.29 -31.05 -22.32
N CYS A 17 -13.50 -31.99 -21.40
CA CYS A 17 -12.58 -33.10 -21.15
C CYS A 17 -13.04 -34.36 -21.89
N GLY A 18 -12.12 -34.97 -22.65
CA GLY A 18 -12.35 -36.21 -23.38
C GLY A 18 -12.45 -37.42 -22.45
N ASN A 19 -12.81 -38.58 -23.03
CA ASN A 19 -12.84 -39.85 -22.28
C ASN A 19 -11.44 -40.33 -21.85
N ASP A 20 -10.40 -39.77 -22.46
CA ASP A 20 -8.99 -39.94 -22.09
C ASP A 20 -8.57 -39.02 -20.92
N GLY A 21 -9.48 -38.18 -20.44
CA GLY A 21 -9.25 -37.25 -19.34
C GLY A 21 -8.56 -35.95 -19.76
N VAL A 22 -8.25 -35.76 -21.06
CA VAL A 22 -7.58 -34.56 -21.57
C VAL A 22 -8.58 -33.45 -21.81
N CYS A 23 -8.33 -32.27 -21.25
CA CYS A 23 -9.22 -31.11 -21.35
C CYS A 23 -8.77 -30.13 -22.44
N THR A 24 -9.72 -29.62 -23.23
CA THR A 24 -9.44 -28.68 -24.34
C THR A 24 -10.50 -27.58 -24.45
N GLY A 25 -10.10 -26.41 -24.94
CA GLY A 25 -11.00 -25.29 -25.22
C GLY A 25 -11.33 -24.36 -24.04
N GLY A 26 -10.79 -24.64 -22.85
CA GLY A 26 -10.84 -23.73 -21.71
C GLY A 26 -9.80 -22.61 -21.79
N ILE A 27 -9.93 -21.61 -20.91
CA ILE A 27 -8.96 -20.51 -20.80
C ILE A 27 -7.61 -20.96 -20.23
N LEU A 28 -7.62 -22.02 -19.40
CA LEU A 28 -6.41 -22.63 -18.85
C LEU A 28 -6.09 -23.92 -19.61
N PRO A 29 -4.87 -24.08 -20.15
CA PRO A 29 -4.52 -25.24 -20.96
C PRO A 29 -4.30 -26.49 -20.09
N ASP A 30 -4.71 -27.66 -20.56
CA ASP A 30 -4.25 -28.92 -19.97
C ASP A 30 -2.81 -29.20 -20.43
N LEU A 31 -1.85 -29.10 -19.52
CA LEU A 31 -0.42 -29.35 -19.80
C LEU A 31 0.13 -30.54 -19.01
N ARG A 32 -0.75 -31.41 -18.52
CA ARG A 32 -0.34 -32.64 -17.83
C ARG A 32 0.24 -33.62 -18.83
N ALA A 33 1.19 -34.45 -18.39
CA ALA A 33 1.73 -35.54 -19.23
C ALA A 33 0.85 -36.80 -19.22
N GLY A 34 -0.24 -36.82 -18.43
CA GLY A 34 -1.17 -37.94 -18.24
C GLY A 34 -2.24 -37.62 -17.18
N PRO A 35 -3.24 -38.50 -16.96
CA PRO A 35 -4.29 -38.28 -15.95
C PRO A 35 -3.71 -38.38 -14.52
N LEU A 36 -4.00 -37.40 -13.65
CA LEU A 36 -3.29 -37.18 -12.38
C LEU A 36 -3.88 -37.85 -11.11
N HIS A 37 -5.07 -38.45 -11.13
CA HIS A 37 -5.73 -38.80 -9.85
C HIS A 37 -5.38 -40.21 -9.32
N PRO A 38 -4.80 -40.35 -8.11
CA PRO A 38 -4.28 -41.62 -7.58
C PRO A 38 -5.34 -42.71 -7.34
N VAL A 39 -6.62 -42.34 -7.22
CA VAL A 39 -7.73 -43.29 -6.96
C VAL A 39 -8.29 -43.91 -8.23
N ASN A 40 -7.93 -43.41 -9.42
CA ASN A 40 -8.38 -43.98 -10.69
C ASN A 40 -7.20 -44.21 -11.64
N VAL A 41 -7.09 -45.47 -12.05
CA VAL A 41 -6.26 -46.05 -13.11
C VAL A 41 -4.82 -46.43 -12.75
N SER A 42 -4.49 -47.66 -13.11
CA SER A 42 -3.17 -48.28 -13.18
C SER A 42 -2.21 -47.60 -14.19
N GLY A 43 -2.00 -46.29 -14.07
CA GLY A 43 -1.17 -45.47 -14.95
C GLY A 43 -0.44 -44.36 -14.19
N ASP A 44 0.89 -44.46 -14.22
CA ASP A 44 1.97 -43.50 -13.91
C ASP A 44 2.02 -42.64 -12.63
N GLY A 45 0.97 -42.51 -11.82
CA GLY A 45 1.08 -41.68 -10.61
C GLY A 45 1.34 -40.20 -10.89
N GLY A 46 0.99 -39.74 -12.10
CA GLY A 46 0.84 -38.34 -12.47
C GLY A 46 2.14 -37.52 -12.48
N ALA A 47 2.73 -37.31 -13.66
CA ALA A 47 3.89 -36.43 -13.78
C ALA A 47 3.52 -34.96 -13.53
N ALA A 48 4.46 -34.20 -12.94
CA ALA A 48 4.32 -32.76 -12.75
C ALA A 48 4.07 -32.03 -14.08
N ALA A 49 3.19 -31.03 -14.05
CA ALA A 49 3.05 -30.10 -15.16
C ALA A 49 4.37 -29.34 -15.39
N PRO A 50 4.65 -28.89 -16.63
CA PRO A 50 5.88 -28.15 -16.95
C PRO A 50 6.05 -26.92 -16.05
N THR A 51 7.29 -26.61 -15.67
CA THR A 51 7.61 -25.41 -14.87
C THR A 51 7.25 -24.09 -15.57
N THR A 52 7.06 -24.14 -16.89
CA THR A 52 6.62 -23.03 -17.76
C THR A 52 5.11 -22.96 -17.95
N TYR A 53 4.30 -23.66 -17.15
CA TYR A 53 2.84 -23.61 -17.22
C TYR A 53 2.36 -22.16 -17.07
N PRO A 54 1.66 -21.54 -18.04
CA PRO A 54 1.20 -20.16 -17.90
C PRO A 54 -0.16 -20.06 -17.19
N GLY A 55 -0.35 -19.03 -16.37
CA GLY A 55 -1.60 -18.76 -15.67
C GLY A 55 -1.75 -19.51 -14.35
N MET A 56 -2.82 -19.20 -13.63
CA MET A 56 -3.17 -19.82 -12.35
C MET A 56 -4.69 -19.86 -12.19
N PHE A 57 -5.16 -20.72 -11.28
CA PHE A 57 -6.52 -20.70 -10.78
C PHE A 57 -6.51 -20.26 -9.31
N LEU A 58 -7.44 -19.39 -8.92
CA LEU A 58 -7.60 -18.94 -7.55
C LEU A 58 -9.07 -18.97 -7.18
N ASP A 59 -9.40 -19.72 -6.14
CA ASP A 59 -10.71 -19.72 -5.50
C ASP A 59 -10.66 -18.84 -4.25
N ILE A 60 -11.63 -17.95 -4.07
CA ILE A 60 -11.65 -17.01 -2.93
C ILE A 60 -12.86 -17.33 -2.06
N HIS A 61 -12.58 -17.76 -0.84
CA HIS A 61 -13.52 -18.15 0.18
C HIS A 61 -13.41 -17.22 1.39
N SER A 62 -14.35 -17.36 2.32
CA SER A 62 -14.23 -16.84 3.68
C SER A 62 -14.81 -17.92 4.60
N ALA A 63 -14.16 -18.30 5.70
CA ALA A 63 -13.05 -17.63 6.38
C ALA A 63 -12.12 -18.60 7.10
N ALA A 64 -10.84 -18.23 7.26
CA ALA A 64 -9.86 -18.89 8.13
C ALA A 64 -8.44 -18.26 8.17
N ASP A 65 -8.16 -17.15 7.47
CA ASP A 65 -6.79 -16.63 7.23
C ASP A 65 -5.87 -17.67 6.57
N LEU A 66 -6.27 -18.31 5.46
CA LEU A 66 -5.48 -19.39 4.83
C LEU A 66 -5.14 -19.14 3.37
N VAL A 67 -3.98 -19.65 2.96
CA VAL A 67 -3.61 -19.88 1.55
C VAL A 67 -3.39 -21.36 1.36
N LEU A 68 -4.34 -22.01 0.69
CA LEU A 68 -4.38 -23.46 0.51
C LEU A 68 -3.93 -23.86 -0.89
N TRP A 69 -3.33 -25.03 -1.00
CA TRP A 69 -3.01 -25.67 -2.28
C TRP A 69 -3.25 -27.19 -2.25
N PRO A 70 -3.40 -27.83 -3.42
CA PRO A 70 -3.64 -29.27 -3.52
C PRO A 70 -2.57 -30.16 -2.88
N TRP A 71 -2.92 -31.34 -2.37
CA TRP A 71 -4.26 -31.95 -2.43
C TRP A 71 -5.04 -31.77 -1.12
N GLY A 72 -6.36 -31.76 -1.25
CA GLY A 72 -7.33 -31.80 -0.17
C GLY A 72 -7.67 -33.22 0.30
N ASP A 73 -7.58 -34.24 -0.55
CA ASP A 73 -8.06 -35.61 -0.24
C ASP A 73 -6.98 -36.54 0.34
N THR A 74 -5.72 -36.10 0.36
CA THR A 74 -4.58 -36.90 0.79
C THR A 74 -3.47 -36.03 1.39
N PRO A 75 -2.72 -36.54 2.39
CA PRO A 75 -1.55 -35.85 2.93
C PRO A 75 -0.33 -35.95 1.98
N SER A 76 -0.45 -36.66 0.87
CA SER A 76 0.62 -36.76 -0.13
C SER A 76 0.71 -35.45 -0.90
N ALA A 77 1.92 -34.94 -1.10
CA ALA A 77 2.11 -33.74 -1.92
C ALA A 77 1.71 -33.99 -3.38
N ALA A 78 1.16 -32.97 -4.02
CA ALA A 78 0.94 -32.97 -5.46
C ALA A 78 2.27 -33.12 -6.24
N PRO A 79 2.24 -33.61 -7.50
CA PRO A 79 3.44 -33.68 -8.34
C PRO A 79 4.25 -32.37 -8.44
N ASN A 80 3.59 -31.21 -8.52
CA ASN A 80 4.19 -29.87 -8.47
C ASN A 80 4.31 -29.29 -7.04
N GLY A 81 4.17 -30.12 -6.00
CA GLY A 81 3.95 -29.69 -4.61
C GLY A 81 5.04 -28.78 -4.04
N ALA A 82 6.30 -28.96 -4.42
CA ALA A 82 7.37 -28.05 -4.00
C ALA A 82 7.17 -26.62 -4.53
N ALA A 83 6.74 -26.48 -5.79
CA ALA A 83 6.50 -25.19 -6.42
C ALA A 83 5.16 -24.57 -5.96
N LEU A 84 4.12 -25.39 -5.76
CA LEU A 84 2.86 -24.95 -5.15
C LEU A 84 3.08 -24.37 -3.75
N ARG A 85 3.83 -25.08 -2.90
CA ARG A 85 4.20 -24.61 -1.55
C ARG A 85 5.01 -23.31 -1.59
N ALA A 86 6.02 -23.21 -2.46
CA ALA A 86 6.82 -21.99 -2.60
C ALA A 86 5.92 -20.80 -3.00
N PHE A 87 5.05 -20.97 -3.99
CA PHE A 87 4.15 -19.92 -4.43
C PHE A 87 3.09 -19.58 -3.37
N GLY A 88 2.47 -20.57 -2.73
CA GLY A 88 1.51 -20.39 -1.64
C GLY A 88 2.11 -19.60 -0.47
N LYS A 89 3.33 -19.95 -0.04
CA LYS A 89 4.06 -19.20 0.99
C LYS A 89 4.40 -17.77 0.58
N ARG A 90 4.67 -17.56 -0.71
CA ARG A 90 4.96 -16.23 -1.27
C ARG A 90 3.71 -15.35 -1.30
N LEU A 91 2.57 -15.91 -1.68
CA LEU A 91 1.26 -15.25 -1.62
C LEU A 91 0.89 -14.89 -0.18
N ALA A 92 1.05 -15.85 0.73
CA ALA A 92 0.80 -15.70 2.17
C ALA A 92 1.69 -14.67 2.88
N TRP A 93 2.81 -14.26 2.27
CA TRP A 93 3.67 -13.21 2.83
C TRP A 93 2.98 -11.84 2.79
N PHE A 94 2.09 -11.58 1.83
CA PHE A 94 1.44 -10.27 1.70
C PHE A 94 0.27 -10.09 2.66
N ASN A 95 -0.54 -11.13 2.85
CA ASN A 95 -1.74 -11.08 3.68
C ASN A 95 -1.57 -11.71 5.07
N GLN A 96 -0.39 -12.28 5.35
CA GLN A 96 -0.06 -12.95 6.61
C GLN A 96 -0.94 -14.17 6.93
N TYR A 97 -1.67 -14.69 5.94
CA TYR A 97 -2.46 -15.91 6.07
C TYR A 97 -1.54 -17.13 6.24
N THR A 98 -2.03 -18.19 6.88
CA THR A 98 -1.27 -19.41 7.06
C THR A 98 -1.23 -20.20 5.74
N PRO A 99 -0.04 -20.45 5.16
CA PRO A 99 0.09 -21.22 3.93
C PRO A 99 0.12 -22.72 4.23
N GLU A 100 -0.76 -23.53 3.65
CA GLU A 100 -0.73 -24.98 3.85
C GLU A 100 -1.35 -25.81 2.71
N GLN A 101 -1.07 -27.12 2.72
CA GLN A 101 -1.77 -28.05 1.85
C GLN A 101 -3.19 -28.26 2.38
N SER A 102 -4.20 -28.32 1.50
CA SER A 102 -5.62 -28.33 1.85
C SER A 102 -6.01 -29.45 2.85
N ASP A 103 -5.42 -30.65 2.76
CA ASP A 103 -5.66 -31.77 3.70
C ASP A 103 -5.24 -31.47 5.16
N THR A 104 -4.41 -30.45 5.40
CA THR A 104 -3.88 -30.10 6.74
C THR A 104 -4.99 -29.71 7.72
N LEU A 105 -6.02 -29.02 7.24
CA LEU A 105 -7.22 -28.69 8.00
C LEU A 105 -8.05 -29.95 8.28
N TYR A 106 -8.51 -30.57 7.21
CA TYR A 106 -9.27 -31.81 7.17
C TYR A 106 -9.33 -32.34 5.73
N PRO A 107 -9.46 -33.65 5.53
CA PRO A 107 -9.60 -34.21 4.18
C PRO A 107 -10.85 -33.69 3.47
N THR A 108 -10.70 -33.29 2.21
CA THR A 108 -11.76 -32.82 1.31
C THR A 108 -11.68 -33.54 -0.02
N ASP A 109 -12.82 -33.97 -0.57
CA ASP A 109 -12.92 -34.43 -1.95
C ASP A 109 -13.73 -33.42 -2.78
N GLY A 110 -13.34 -33.24 -4.04
CA GLY A 110 -14.04 -32.33 -4.96
C GLY A 110 -13.81 -30.83 -4.71
N ALA A 111 -12.79 -30.45 -3.94
CA ALA A 111 -12.37 -29.06 -3.81
C ALA A 111 -11.95 -28.47 -5.18
N THR A 112 -12.22 -27.18 -5.40
CA THR A 112 -12.05 -26.54 -6.71
C THR A 112 -10.59 -26.50 -7.15
N ASP A 113 -9.68 -26.26 -6.20
CA ASP A 113 -8.23 -26.26 -6.40
C ASP A 113 -7.72 -27.66 -6.82
N ASP A 114 -8.14 -28.70 -6.11
CA ASP A 114 -7.87 -30.10 -6.45
C ASP A 114 -8.39 -30.46 -7.84
N ASN A 115 -9.63 -30.07 -8.15
CA ASN A 115 -10.25 -30.38 -9.42
C ASN A 115 -9.49 -29.74 -10.60
N PHE A 116 -9.13 -28.46 -10.51
CA PHE A 116 -8.41 -27.79 -11.59
C PHE A 116 -6.95 -28.19 -11.68
N TYR A 117 -6.23 -28.31 -10.56
CA TYR A 117 -4.86 -28.87 -10.59
C TYR A 117 -4.87 -30.30 -11.14
N GLY A 118 -5.78 -31.14 -10.67
CA GLY A 118 -5.91 -32.51 -11.12
C GLY A 118 -6.33 -32.64 -12.58
N SER A 119 -7.15 -31.73 -13.11
CA SER A 119 -7.65 -31.78 -14.49
C SER A 119 -6.77 -31.04 -15.50
N LEU A 120 -5.92 -30.11 -15.08
CA LEU A 120 -5.16 -29.24 -16.00
C LEU A 120 -3.66 -29.17 -15.69
N GLY A 121 -3.25 -29.52 -14.47
CA GLY A 121 -1.91 -29.27 -13.97
C GLY A 121 -1.64 -27.78 -13.73
N VAL A 122 -2.71 -26.98 -13.56
CA VAL A 122 -2.63 -25.54 -13.29
C VAL A 122 -2.26 -25.29 -11.83
N PRO A 123 -1.39 -24.30 -11.51
CA PRO A 123 -1.24 -23.84 -10.13
C PRO A 123 -2.58 -23.33 -9.62
N ALA A 124 -3.19 -24.08 -8.71
CA ALA A 124 -4.50 -23.80 -8.16
C ALA A 124 -4.38 -23.56 -6.66
N PHE A 125 -5.03 -22.50 -6.18
CA PHE A 125 -4.99 -22.10 -4.78
C PHE A 125 -6.39 -21.74 -4.29
N THR A 126 -6.60 -21.87 -2.98
CA THR A 126 -7.77 -21.33 -2.30
C THR A 126 -7.30 -20.30 -1.28
N PHE A 127 -7.89 -19.10 -1.29
CA PHE A 127 -7.71 -18.12 -0.21
C PHE A 127 -8.92 -18.17 0.69
N GLU A 128 -8.72 -18.49 1.97
CA GLU A 128 -9.74 -18.31 3.01
C GLU A 128 -9.53 -16.96 3.66
N LEU A 129 -10.30 -15.95 3.23
CA LEU A 129 -10.13 -14.57 3.67
C LEU A 129 -10.49 -14.39 5.14
N ASP A 130 -9.57 -13.77 5.89
CA ASP A 130 -9.72 -13.31 7.26
C ASP A 130 -10.50 -14.29 8.18
N GLN A 131 -11.16 -13.81 9.23
CA GLN A 131 -11.81 -14.66 10.24
C GLN A 131 -13.35 -14.61 10.19
N SER A 132 -13.92 -13.76 9.33
CA SER A 132 -15.37 -13.56 9.24
C SER A 132 -15.93 -14.03 7.90
N PHE A 133 -17.03 -14.78 7.91
CA PHE A 133 -17.78 -15.09 6.67
C PHE A 133 -18.28 -13.83 5.95
N PHE A 134 -18.54 -12.75 6.70
CA PHE A 134 -18.93 -11.44 6.19
C PHE A 134 -18.13 -10.35 6.89
N GLU A 135 -17.03 -9.92 6.28
CA GLU A 135 -16.11 -8.96 6.90
C GLU A 135 -16.75 -7.56 7.05
N PRO A 136 -16.63 -6.90 8.23
CA PRO A 136 -17.09 -5.53 8.40
C PRO A 136 -16.39 -4.55 7.44
N CYS A 137 -17.08 -3.48 7.02
CA CYS A 137 -16.56 -2.58 5.98
C CYS A 137 -15.20 -1.96 6.30
N THR A 138 -14.93 -1.60 7.55
CA THR A 138 -13.66 -0.95 7.94
C THR A 138 -12.45 -1.88 7.79
N PRO A 139 -12.38 -3.06 8.42
CA PRO A 139 -11.28 -4.01 8.19
C PRO A 139 -11.21 -4.48 6.73
N LEU A 140 -12.35 -4.66 6.06
CA LEU A 140 -12.39 -4.99 4.63
C LEU A 140 -11.63 -3.96 3.78
N LEU A 141 -11.93 -2.67 3.96
CA LEU A 141 -11.35 -1.58 3.15
C LEU A 141 -9.90 -1.26 3.53
N ASN A 142 -9.55 -1.38 4.82
CA ASN A 142 -8.26 -0.93 5.34
C ASN A 142 -7.21 -2.05 5.46
N LYS A 143 -7.61 -3.32 5.43
CA LYS A 143 -6.72 -4.48 5.56
C LYS A 143 -6.98 -5.53 4.48
N THR A 144 -8.15 -6.16 4.48
CA THR A 144 -8.45 -7.33 3.64
C THR A 144 -8.20 -7.05 2.15
N ILE A 145 -8.78 -5.97 1.62
CA ILE A 145 -8.62 -5.60 0.21
C ILE A 145 -7.17 -5.20 -0.09
N PRO A 146 -6.53 -4.26 0.63
CA PRO A 146 -5.14 -3.90 0.39
C PRO A 146 -4.18 -5.09 0.37
N ASP A 147 -4.24 -5.94 1.39
CA ASP A 147 -3.31 -7.06 1.59
C ASP A 147 -3.45 -8.12 0.49
N ASN A 148 -4.68 -8.55 0.21
CA ASN A 148 -4.93 -9.54 -0.83
C ASN A 148 -4.69 -8.96 -2.23
N LEU A 149 -4.95 -7.67 -2.46
CA LEU A 149 -4.60 -7.03 -3.73
C LEU A 149 -3.08 -6.99 -3.96
N MET A 150 -2.26 -6.83 -2.91
CA MET A 150 -0.80 -6.95 -3.02
C MET A 150 -0.38 -8.38 -3.41
N ALA A 151 -1.00 -9.41 -2.81
CA ALA A 151 -0.77 -10.80 -3.20
C ALA A 151 -1.14 -11.07 -4.67
N LEU A 152 -2.29 -10.57 -5.12
CA LEU A 152 -2.76 -10.70 -6.50
C LEU A 152 -1.88 -9.96 -7.51
N ARG A 153 -1.40 -8.75 -7.16
CA ARG A 153 -0.43 -8.01 -7.99
C ARG A 153 0.90 -8.76 -8.10
N TYR A 154 1.36 -9.40 -7.04
CA TYR A 154 2.51 -10.29 -7.08
C TYR A 154 2.27 -11.51 -7.99
N ALA A 155 1.12 -12.17 -7.82
CA ALA A 155 0.73 -13.32 -8.64
C ALA A 155 0.73 -12.97 -10.13
N ALA A 156 0.15 -11.82 -10.50
CA ALA A 156 0.10 -11.32 -11.88
C ALA A 156 1.49 -11.22 -12.53
N ARG A 157 2.51 -10.78 -11.79
CA ARG A 157 3.91 -10.70 -12.27
C ARG A 157 4.58 -12.07 -12.46
N SER A 158 3.96 -13.13 -11.95
CA SER A 158 4.50 -14.49 -11.95
C SER A 158 3.78 -15.43 -12.92
N LEU A 159 2.66 -15.01 -13.52
CA LEU A 159 1.78 -15.87 -14.34
C LEU A 159 2.45 -16.45 -15.61
N HIS A 160 3.58 -15.90 -16.05
CA HIS A 160 4.31 -16.51 -17.16
C HIS A 160 4.87 -17.90 -16.82
N ALA A 161 5.36 -18.08 -15.60
CA ALA A 161 5.93 -19.34 -15.11
C ALA A 161 5.78 -19.46 -13.57
N PRO A 162 4.56 -19.55 -13.03
CA PRO A 162 4.24 -19.61 -11.59
C PRO A 162 4.82 -20.81 -10.85
N TYR A 163 5.25 -21.87 -11.54
CA TYR A 163 6.00 -22.97 -10.92
C TYR A 163 7.50 -22.69 -10.79
N LEU A 164 7.98 -21.57 -11.34
CA LEU A 164 9.39 -21.21 -11.42
C LEU A 164 9.64 -19.87 -10.71
N LEU A 165 9.00 -18.79 -11.17
CA LEU A 165 9.27 -17.41 -10.74
C LEU A 165 9.10 -17.17 -9.23
N PRO A 166 8.13 -17.78 -8.54
CA PRO A 166 7.98 -17.57 -7.10
C PRO A 166 9.11 -18.14 -6.24
N GLY A 167 9.90 -19.07 -6.77
CA GLY A 167 11.05 -19.65 -6.08
C GLY A 167 12.29 -18.76 -6.08
N GLY A 168 12.32 -17.67 -6.84
CA GLY A 168 13.45 -16.73 -6.90
C GLY A 168 13.12 -15.34 -6.36
N PRO A 169 14.05 -14.37 -6.46
CA PRO A 169 13.95 -13.08 -5.79
C PRO A 169 12.90 -12.19 -6.45
N ASP A 170 11.93 -11.71 -5.67
CA ASP A 170 10.95 -10.74 -6.18
C ASP A 170 11.54 -9.33 -6.14
N VAL A 171 11.48 -8.64 -7.27
CA VAL A 171 11.84 -7.22 -7.37
C VAL A 171 10.76 -6.39 -6.66
N THR A 172 11.03 -6.03 -5.39
CA THR A 172 10.07 -5.37 -4.49
C THR A 172 9.80 -3.93 -4.89
N SER A 173 10.83 -3.24 -5.41
CA SER A 173 10.76 -1.85 -5.84
C SER A 173 11.67 -1.64 -7.05
N LEU A 174 11.24 -0.74 -7.92
CA LEU A 174 11.98 -0.35 -9.12
C LEU A 174 11.69 1.12 -9.41
N SER A 175 12.75 1.91 -9.58
CA SER A 175 12.65 3.32 -9.95
C SER A 175 13.65 3.68 -11.04
N ALA A 176 13.25 4.60 -11.91
CA ALA A 176 14.07 5.15 -12.97
C ALA A 176 14.10 6.67 -12.85
N SER A 177 15.28 7.27 -12.91
CA SER A 177 15.46 8.71 -12.82
C SER A 177 16.53 9.21 -13.81
N PRO A 178 16.23 10.21 -14.65
CA PRO A 178 14.90 10.80 -14.85
C PRO A 178 13.93 9.83 -15.55
N ASP A 179 12.63 10.03 -15.37
CA ASP A 179 11.55 9.28 -16.03
C ASP A 179 11.07 9.95 -17.33
N LEU A 180 11.64 11.09 -17.71
CA LEU A 180 11.57 11.74 -19.02
C LEU A 180 12.95 12.26 -19.39
N VAL A 181 13.49 11.77 -20.50
CA VAL A 181 14.83 12.12 -20.96
C VAL A 181 14.89 12.32 -22.47
N ALA A 182 15.85 13.14 -22.89
CA ALA A 182 16.23 13.17 -24.30
C ALA A 182 16.97 11.88 -24.68
N ALA A 183 16.75 11.39 -25.90
CA ALA A 183 17.49 10.25 -26.44
C ALA A 183 19.01 10.47 -26.35
N GLY A 184 19.73 9.48 -25.84
CA GLY A 184 21.17 9.54 -25.58
C GLY A 184 21.55 9.99 -24.15
N THR A 185 20.61 10.54 -23.38
CA THR A 185 20.82 10.82 -21.95
C THR A 185 20.58 9.55 -21.13
N PRO A 186 21.54 9.08 -20.32
CA PRO A 186 21.36 7.87 -19.55
C PRO A 186 20.32 8.05 -18.43
N VAL A 187 19.65 6.96 -18.09
CA VAL A 187 18.70 6.88 -16.97
C VAL A 187 19.31 6.04 -15.86
N ALA A 188 19.30 6.55 -14.63
CA ALA A 188 19.68 5.79 -13.45
C ALA A 188 18.51 4.87 -13.06
N LEU A 189 18.78 3.58 -12.95
CA LEU A 189 17.84 2.56 -12.54
C LEU A 189 18.23 2.03 -11.16
N HIS A 190 17.29 1.96 -10.23
CA HIS A 190 17.47 1.41 -8.90
C HIS A 190 16.41 0.34 -8.62
N ALA A 191 16.84 -0.82 -8.14
CA ALA A 191 15.97 -1.93 -7.82
C ALA A 191 16.27 -2.50 -6.43
N ARG A 192 15.22 -2.93 -5.72
CA ARG A 192 15.34 -3.80 -4.54
C ARG A 192 14.90 -5.20 -4.93
N LEU A 193 15.75 -6.19 -4.68
CA LEU A 193 15.47 -7.60 -4.89
C LEU A 193 15.39 -8.28 -3.53
N ASP A 194 14.42 -9.16 -3.33
CA ASP A 194 14.24 -9.86 -2.05
C ASP A 194 13.72 -11.29 -2.26
N ASP A 195 14.58 -12.26 -1.93
CA ASP A 195 14.27 -13.69 -1.97
C ASP A 195 13.58 -14.18 -0.71
N SER A 196 13.66 -13.44 0.39
CA SER A 196 13.24 -13.89 1.73
C SER A 196 11.73 -13.78 2.00
N ARG A 197 10.95 -13.21 1.07
CA ARG A 197 9.52 -12.91 1.25
C ARG A 197 8.60 -14.13 1.18
N PHE A 198 8.82 -15.10 2.05
CA PHE A 198 7.95 -16.26 2.24
C PHE A 198 7.33 -16.21 3.62
N ASN A 199 6.05 -16.58 3.74
CA ASN A 199 5.46 -16.87 5.03
C ASN A 199 5.95 -18.23 5.54
N GLN A 200 6.67 -18.21 6.66
CA GLN A 200 7.36 -19.36 7.24
C GLN A 200 6.59 -20.01 8.41
N THR A 201 5.31 -19.66 8.64
CA THR A 201 4.53 -20.16 9.80
C THR A 201 4.28 -21.67 9.75
N ASN A 202 4.08 -22.25 8.57
CA ASN A 202 3.93 -23.70 8.38
C ASN A 202 5.07 -24.27 7.52
N GLY A 203 6.13 -24.75 8.17
CA GLY A 203 7.33 -25.28 7.51
C GLY A 203 8.25 -24.20 6.92
N THR A 204 9.43 -24.60 6.45
CA THR A 204 10.46 -23.68 5.93
C THR A 204 10.58 -23.75 4.41
N GLU A 205 10.48 -22.61 3.75
CA GLU A 205 10.95 -22.42 2.37
C GLU A 205 12.43 -21.99 2.38
N PRO A 206 13.29 -22.62 1.56
CA PRO A 206 14.66 -22.15 1.37
C PRO A 206 14.68 -20.68 0.93
N VAL A 207 15.65 -19.96 1.46
CA VAL A 207 15.96 -18.57 1.07
C VAL A 207 17.41 -18.57 0.61
N HIS A 208 17.65 -18.01 -0.56
CA HIS A 208 18.95 -17.92 -1.18
C HIS A 208 19.41 -16.48 -1.27
N ASN A 209 20.72 -16.28 -1.33
CA ASN A 209 21.25 -14.97 -1.67
C ASN A 209 20.87 -14.63 -3.11
N VAL A 210 20.55 -13.37 -3.36
CA VAL A 210 20.52 -12.84 -4.73
C VAL A 210 21.91 -13.06 -5.33
N ALA A 211 21.97 -13.44 -6.61
CA ALA A 211 23.22 -13.69 -7.32
C ALA A 211 23.43 -12.74 -8.50
N SER A 212 22.35 -12.31 -9.15
CA SER A 212 22.44 -11.32 -10.23
C SER A 212 21.11 -10.60 -10.45
N ALA A 213 21.16 -9.46 -11.14
CA ALA A 213 20.00 -8.76 -11.65
C ALA A 213 20.30 -8.17 -13.04
N ALA A 214 19.32 -8.21 -13.93
CA ALA A 214 19.43 -7.70 -15.29
C ALA A 214 18.21 -6.84 -15.66
N ALA A 215 18.47 -5.79 -16.44
CA ALA A 215 17.47 -4.89 -17.00
C ALA A 215 17.16 -5.25 -18.46
N TYR A 216 15.90 -5.11 -18.85
CA TYR A 216 15.38 -5.37 -20.20
C TYR A 216 14.51 -4.20 -20.64
N MET A 217 14.51 -3.87 -21.94
CA MET A 217 13.78 -2.74 -22.50
C MET A 217 12.74 -3.23 -23.52
N ASP A 218 11.49 -2.79 -23.38
CA ASP A 218 10.36 -3.04 -24.29
C ASP A 218 10.06 -4.51 -24.61
N GLY A 219 10.57 -5.42 -23.79
CA GLY A 219 10.37 -6.84 -23.94
C GLY A 219 10.85 -7.58 -22.71
N LEU A 220 10.20 -8.71 -22.43
CA LEU A 220 10.55 -9.55 -21.29
C LEU A 220 11.61 -10.59 -21.66
N PRO A 221 12.40 -11.07 -20.68
CA PRO A 221 13.48 -12.03 -20.94
C PRO A 221 13.00 -13.29 -21.67
N TRP A 222 11.82 -13.79 -21.32
CA TRP A 222 11.22 -14.99 -21.89
C TRP A 222 10.59 -14.78 -23.27
N GLU A 223 10.48 -13.54 -23.74
CA GLU A 223 10.06 -13.19 -25.11
C GLU A 223 11.26 -13.11 -26.07
N GLY A 224 12.46 -13.41 -25.56
CA GLY A 224 13.71 -13.32 -26.31
C GLY A 224 14.36 -11.93 -26.27
N ALA A 225 13.89 -11.04 -25.40
CA ALA A 225 14.54 -9.74 -25.19
C ALA A 225 15.95 -9.94 -24.61
N LEU A 226 16.91 -9.21 -25.17
CA LEU A 226 18.28 -9.18 -24.66
C LEU A 226 18.37 -8.19 -23.50
N ALA A 227 19.15 -8.55 -22.48
CA ALA A 227 19.43 -7.62 -21.39
C ALA A 227 20.15 -6.37 -21.92
N VAL A 228 19.64 -5.19 -21.55
CA VAL A 228 20.22 -3.89 -21.92
C VAL A 228 21.30 -3.44 -20.93
N ALA A 229 21.24 -3.95 -19.69
CA ALA A 229 22.28 -3.76 -18.68
C ALA A 229 22.23 -4.86 -17.62
N ALA A 230 23.38 -5.21 -17.06
CA ALA A 230 23.45 -5.89 -15.77
C ALA A 230 23.44 -4.83 -14.65
N LEU A 231 22.74 -5.12 -13.55
CA LEU A 231 22.78 -4.28 -12.37
C LEU A 231 23.94 -4.72 -11.46
N THR A 232 24.50 -3.76 -10.73
CA THR A 232 25.52 -3.99 -9.71
C THR A 232 24.91 -3.81 -8.33
N ALA A 233 25.23 -4.70 -7.38
CA ALA A 233 24.83 -4.52 -5.99
C ALA A 233 25.44 -3.22 -5.43
N ASP A 234 24.61 -2.42 -4.76
CA ASP A 234 25.00 -1.08 -4.28
C ASP A 234 26.04 -1.17 -3.15
N ASP A 235 26.07 -2.29 -2.43
CA ASP A 235 27.07 -2.59 -1.40
C ASP A 235 28.35 -3.26 -1.96
N GLY A 236 28.39 -3.50 -3.27
CA GLY A 236 29.52 -4.04 -4.01
C GLY A 236 29.46 -5.54 -4.31
N ALA A 237 28.56 -6.32 -3.69
CA ALA A 237 28.44 -7.74 -4.00
C ALA A 237 27.07 -8.34 -3.66
N PHE A 238 26.45 -9.04 -4.61
CA PHE A 238 25.26 -9.87 -4.37
C PHE A 238 25.60 -11.03 -3.41
N ASN A 239 25.37 -10.83 -2.11
CA ASN A 239 25.83 -11.73 -1.04
C ASN A 239 24.80 -11.95 0.08
N SER A 240 23.60 -11.38 -0.07
CA SER A 240 22.51 -11.47 0.89
C SER A 240 21.19 -11.85 0.21
N PRO A 241 20.19 -12.33 0.98
CA PRO A 241 18.87 -12.62 0.43
C PRO A 241 18.09 -11.41 -0.09
N ALA A 242 18.51 -10.20 0.28
CA ALA A 242 17.79 -8.99 -0.10
C ALA A 242 18.77 -7.85 -0.40
N GLU A 243 18.84 -7.48 -1.68
CA GLU A 243 19.89 -6.64 -2.25
C GLU A 243 19.33 -5.38 -2.88
N ASN A 244 20.03 -4.26 -2.72
CA ASN A 244 19.83 -3.07 -3.54
C ASN A 244 20.79 -3.13 -4.72
N ALA A 245 20.31 -2.83 -5.91
CA ALA A 245 21.14 -2.85 -7.10
C ALA A 245 20.81 -1.70 -8.04
N SER A 246 21.82 -1.22 -8.76
CA SER A 246 21.68 -0.09 -9.68
C SER A 246 22.36 -0.33 -11.03
N ALA A 247 21.88 0.38 -12.05
CA ALA A 247 22.48 0.42 -13.37
C ALA A 247 22.27 1.79 -14.03
N SER A 248 23.15 2.14 -14.98
CA SER A 248 22.93 3.25 -15.90
C SER A 248 22.46 2.69 -17.23
N ILE A 249 21.24 3.05 -17.63
CA ILE A 249 20.61 2.58 -18.86
C ILE A 249 20.85 3.61 -19.96
N SER A 250 21.49 3.20 -21.06
CA SER A 250 21.62 4.07 -22.23
C SER A 250 20.30 4.18 -22.97
N THR A 251 19.92 5.40 -23.33
CA THR A 251 18.76 5.68 -24.20
C THR A 251 19.18 5.99 -25.64
N THR A 252 20.43 5.70 -25.99
CA THR A 252 20.96 5.97 -27.33
C THR A 252 20.23 5.11 -28.36
N GLY A 253 19.64 5.75 -29.37
CA GLY A 253 18.94 5.05 -30.45
C GLY A 253 17.50 4.63 -30.11
N LEU A 254 17.00 4.95 -28.91
CA LEU A 254 15.58 4.81 -28.60
C LEU A 254 14.77 5.87 -29.36
N ALA A 255 13.58 5.48 -29.82
CA ALA A 255 12.65 6.39 -30.47
C ALA A 255 11.95 7.28 -29.42
N SER A 256 11.33 8.38 -29.85
CA SER A 256 10.43 9.12 -28.94
C SER A 256 9.23 8.24 -28.56
N GLY A 257 8.88 8.22 -27.29
CA GLY A 257 7.75 7.48 -26.76
C GLY A 257 8.00 6.93 -25.36
N THR A 258 6.98 6.26 -24.83
CA THR A 258 7.05 5.53 -23.56
C THR A 258 7.71 4.17 -23.79
N HIS A 259 8.76 3.90 -23.02
CA HIS A 259 9.46 2.64 -22.97
C HIS A 259 9.25 1.96 -21.61
N LEU A 260 9.18 0.63 -21.61
CA LEU A 260 9.00 -0.15 -20.38
C LEU A 260 10.32 -0.84 -20.02
N LEU A 261 10.88 -0.46 -18.87
CA LEU A 261 12.08 -1.06 -18.29
C LEU A 261 11.70 -2.13 -17.28
N PHE A 262 12.12 -3.37 -17.53
CA PHE A 262 11.96 -4.48 -16.62
C PHE A 262 13.27 -4.78 -15.88
N VAL A 263 13.17 -5.22 -14.63
CA VAL A 263 14.29 -5.84 -13.90
C VAL A 263 13.86 -7.22 -13.45
N GLN A 264 14.76 -8.19 -13.61
CA GLN A 264 14.62 -9.54 -13.05
C GLN A 264 15.90 -9.94 -12.33
N GLY A 265 15.74 -10.53 -11.15
CA GLY A 265 16.83 -11.14 -10.39
C GLY A 265 16.91 -12.64 -10.57
N THR A 266 18.10 -13.18 -10.29
CA THR A 266 18.33 -14.62 -10.09
C THR A 266 19.00 -14.84 -8.74
N ASP A 267 18.63 -15.90 -8.04
CA ASP A 267 19.31 -16.28 -6.79
C ASP A 267 20.54 -17.16 -7.02
N ALA A 268 21.21 -17.53 -5.93
CA ALA A 268 22.37 -18.41 -5.91
C ALA A 268 22.07 -19.88 -6.29
N SER A 269 20.79 -20.26 -6.36
CA SER A 269 20.34 -21.55 -6.89
C SER A 269 20.07 -21.52 -8.40
N ALA A 270 20.37 -20.38 -9.05
CA ALA A 270 20.08 -20.10 -10.45
C ALA A 270 18.57 -20.01 -10.77
N GLN A 271 17.75 -19.70 -9.75
CA GLN A 271 16.32 -19.53 -9.87
C GLN A 271 15.99 -18.07 -10.20
N ALA A 272 15.34 -17.85 -11.35
CA ALA A 272 14.81 -16.54 -11.72
C ALA A 272 13.58 -16.21 -10.87
N GLY A 273 13.48 -14.95 -10.44
CA GLY A 273 12.37 -14.43 -9.66
C GLY A 273 11.35 -13.64 -10.47
N SER A 274 10.29 -13.19 -9.82
CA SER A 274 9.25 -12.35 -10.44
C SER A 274 9.81 -10.96 -10.78
N PRO A 275 9.70 -10.49 -12.04
CA PRO A 275 10.20 -9.18 -12.41
C PRO A 275 9.32 -8.06 -11.88
N ASN A 276 9.83 -6.84 -11.98
CA ASN A 276 9.05 -5.60 -11.86
C ASN A 276 9.40 -4.67 -13.02
N ALA A 277 8.56 -3.66 -13.26
CA ALA A 277 8.72 -2.76 -14.39
C ALA A 277 8.47 -1.30 -14.02
N VAL A 278 9.14 -0.39 -14.71
CA VAL A 278 8.98 1.06 -14.58
C VAL A 278 8.97 1.70 -15.98
N PHE A 279 8.16 2.73 -16.16
CA PHE A 279 8.13 3.48 -17.41
C PHE A 279 9.26 4.51 -17.45
N VAL A 280 9.86 4.67 -18.63
CA VAL A 280 10.75 5.78 -18.98
C VAL A 280 10.25 6.37 -20.28
N GLU A 281 10.09 7.68 -20.33
CA GLU A 281 9.75 8.36 -21.57
C GLU A 281 11.01 8.94 -22.22
N VAL A 282 11.15 8.68 -23.52
CA VAL A 282 12.16 9.31 -24.37
C VAL A 282 11.47 10.34 -25.24
N ALA A 283 11.99 11.55 -25.32
CA ALA A 283 11.47 12.60 -26.19
C ALA A 283 12.61 13.34 -26.90
N GLN A 284 12.28 14.18 -27.88
CA GLN A 284 13.27 15.05 -28.51
C GLN A 284 13.71 16.13 -27.52
N PRO A 285 14.98 16.58 -27.55
CA PRO A 285 15.43 17.71 -26.74
C PRO A 285 14.56 18.98 -26.90
N SER A 286 13.97 19.16 -28.08
CA SER A 286 13.06 20.27 -28.39
C SER A 286 11.63 20.09 -27.88
N GLU A 287 11.33 18.98 -27.23
CA GLU A 287 10.03 18.68 -26.62
C GLU A 287 10.09 18.79 -25.10
N ILE A 288 11.29 18.70 -24.50
CA ILE A 288 11.48 18.69 -23.05
C ILE A 288 11.80 20.09 -22.54
N ALA A 289 11.21 20.45 -21.42
CA ALA A 289 11.59 21.58 -20.59
C ALA A 289 11.88 21.10 -19.16
N THR A 290 12.65 21.87 -18.39
CA THR A 290 12.96 21.54 -16.99
C THR A 290 12.34 22.56 -16.06
N LEU A 291 11.46 22.13 -15.16
CA LEU A 291 11.06 22.93 -14.01
C LEU A 291 12.10 22.73 -12.90
N ALA A 292 12.55 23.80 -12.26
CA ALA A 292 13.45 23.71 -11.11
C ALA A 292 13.19 24.85 -10.13
N GLY A 293 13.67 24.74 -8.90
CA GLY A 293 13.58 25.83 -7.92
C GLY A 293 13.85 25.33 -6.51
N THR A 294 13.51 26.15 -5.52
CA THR A 294 13.54 25.76 -4.11
C THR A 294 12.16 25.81 -3.45
N ILE A 295 11.94 24.95 -2.45
CA ILE A 295 10.81 25.05 -1.51
C ILE A 295 11.34 25.44 -0.13
N SER A 296 10.80 26.52 0.43
CA SER A 296 11.19 27.02 1.76
C SER A 296 10.01 27.46 2.61
N ALA A 297 10.19 27.50 3.92
CA ALA A 297 9.22 28.06 4.86
C ALA A 297 9.15 29.59 4.73
N LEU A 298 7.94 30.16 4.78
CA LEU A 298 7.74 31.62 4.81
C LEU A 298 8.32 32.24 6.09
N ALA A 299 8.28 31.48 7.19
CA ALA A 299 8.57 32.00 8.52
C ALA A 299 10.00 32.54 8.64
N ASP A 300 10.96 31.72 8.20
CA ASP A 300 12.40 31.88 8.43
C ASP A 300 13.27 31.52 7.19
N GLY A 301 12.65 31.08 6.08
CA GLY A 301 13.36 30.66 4.87
C GLY A 301 14.01 29.27 4.97
N ALA A 302 13.68 28.47 5.99
CA ALA A 302 14.22 27.12 6.12
C ALA A 302 13.85 26.24 4.91
N PRO A 303 14.78 25.42 4.38
CA PRO A 303 14.50 24.51 3.28
C PRO A 303 13.50 23.43 3.72
N LEU A 304 12.55 23.11 2.85
CA LEU A 304 11.53 22.10 3.12
C LEU A 304 11.62 20.95 2.13
N ALA A 305 11.60 19.72 2.65
CA ALA A 305 11.31 18.54 1.84
C ALA A 305 9.79 18.41 1.66
N ALA A 306 9.37 18.47 0.42
CA ALA A 306 7.98 18.41 0.00
C ALA A 306 7.87 17.64 -1.32
N THR A 307 6.70 17.09 -1.59
CA THR A 307 6.42 16.45 -2.88
C THR A 307 5.70 17.45 -3.77
N LEU A 308 6.12 17.55 -5.03
CA LEU A 308 5.46 18.34 -6.05
C LEU A 308 4.81 17.39 -7.05
N ARG A 309 3.57 17.68 -7.42
CA ARG A 309 2.88 17.09 -8.56
C ARG A 309 2.70 18.16 -9.63
N VAL A 310 3.40 18.00 -10.74
CA VAL A 310 3.32 18.89 -11.90
C VAL A 310 2.40 18.26 -12.94
N THR A 311 1.38 18.99 -13.35
CA THR A 311 0.35 18.51 -14.29
C THR A 311 0.25 19.46 -15.47
N ASN A 312 0.31 18.96 -16.70
CA ASN A 312 -0.11 19.72 -17.87
C ASN A 312 -1.62 19.53 -18.05
N PRO A 313 -2.46 20.56 -17.83
CA PRO A 313 -3.92 20.42 -17.87
C PRO A 313 -4.46 20.16 -19.29
N ILE A 314 -3.65 20.37 -20.34
CA ILE A 314 -4.06 20.17 -21.74
C ILE A 314 -3.74 18.74 -22.19
N SER A 315 -2.52 18.26 -21.95
CA SER A 315 -2.11 16.89 -22.35
C SER A 315 -2.53 15.83 -21.34
N GLY A 316 -2.80 16.21 -20.09
CA GLY A 316 -3.03 15.30 -18.98
C GLY A 316 -1.75 14.70 -18.39
N GLU A 317 -0.57 15.05 -18.93
CA GLU A 317 0.72 14.60 -18.38
C GLU A 317 0.82 15.00 -16.91
N THR A 318 1.15 14.05 -16.05
CA THR A 318 1.33 14.25 -14.61
C THR A 318 2.64 13.61 -14.18
N ARG A 319 3.42 14.33 -13.39
CA ARG A 319 4.81 14.01 -13.10
C ARG A 319 5.18 14.55 -11.71
N THR A 320 5.92 13.78 -10.89
CA THR A 320 6.19 14.15 -9.49
C THR A 320 7.67 14.37 -9.19
N ALA A 321 8.00 15.32 -8.33
CA ALA A 321 9.36 15.52 -7.83
C ALA A 321 9.34 15.70 -6.32
N THR A 322 10.47 15.49 -5.67
CA THR A 322 10.65 15.84 -4.26
C THR A 322 11.71 16.93 -4.14
N SER A 323 11.46 17.89 -3.25
CA SER A 323 12.48 18.85 -2.84
C SER A 323 13.38 18.26 -1.76
N SER A 324 14.62 18.72 -1.73
CA SER A 324 15.63 18.29 -0.75
C SER A 324 15.44 18.98 0.60
N ALA A 325 15.56 18.21 1.70
CA ALA A 325 15.53 18.77 3.06
C ALA A 325 16.76 19.64 3.38
N VAL A 326 17.83 19.57 2.57
CA VAL A 326 19.10 20.24 2.84
C VAL A 326 19.09 21.67 2.31
N ASP A 327 18.51 21.89 1.14
CA ASP A 327 18.58 23.15 0.39
C ASP A 327 17.25 23.55 -0.25
N GLY A 328 16.19 22.75 -0.09
CA GLY A 328 14.88 22.98 -0.68
C GLY A 328 14.84 22.70 -2.18
N GLY A 329 15.96 22.32 -2.80
CA GLY A 329 16.10 22.22 -4.25
C GLY A 329 15.25 21.10 -4.83
N TYR A 330 14.58 21.38 -5.95
CA TYR A 330 13.87 20.38 -6.74
C TYR A 330 14.14 20.59 -8.24
N LEU A 331 14.01 19.51 -9.01
CA LEU A 331 14.12 19.51 -10.46
C LEU A 331 13.13 18.50 -11.06
N ARG A 332 12.42 18.89 -12.12
CA ARG A 332 11.45 18.05 -12.80
C ARG A 332 11.44 18.30 -14.31
N PRO A 333 11.90 17.33 -15.12
CA PRO A 333 11.66 17.35 -16.56
C PRO A 333 10.18 17.14 -16.86
N MET A 334 9.68 17.90 -17.83
CA MET A 334 8.31 17.88 -18.34
C MET A 334 8.34 18.06 -19.86
N HIS A 335 7.28 17.68 -20.57
CA HIS A 335 7.09 18.24 -21.91
C HIS A 335 6.84 19.75 -21.84
N ALA A 336 7.33 20.47 -22.84
CA ALA A 336 7.13 21.90 -22.98
C ALA A 336 5.63 22.23 -23.11
N GLY A 337 5.22 23.33 -22.49
CA GLY A 337 3.82 23.74 -22.40
C GLY A 337 3.52 24.41 -21.06
N THR A 338 2.26 24.77 -20.86
CA THR A 338 1.79 25.35 -19.61
C THR A 338 1.44 24.23 -18.63
N VAL A 339 1.93 24.33 -17.40
CA VAL A 339 1.70 23.35 -16.33
C VAL A 339 1.15 24.00 -15.06
N ASP A 340 0.44 23.20 -14.28
CA ASP A 340 0.02 23.48 -12.92
C ASP A 340 0.89 22.68 -11.95
N ILE A 341 1.24 23.27 -10.81
CA ILE A 341 2.07 22.66 -9.77
C ILE A 341 1.22 22.58 -8.51
N HIS A 342 1.04 21.37 -7.98
CA HIS A 342 0.56 21.14 -6.63
C HIS A 342 1.73 20.75 -5.74
N VAL A 343 1.86 21.36 -4.57
CA VAL A 343 2.87 21.01 -3.57
C VAL A 343 2.16 20.39 -2.37
N ASP A 344 2.41 19.11 -2.14
CA ASP A 344 2.03 18.42 -0.91
C ASP A 344 2.90 18.96 0.23
N ALA A 345 2.27 19.68 1.15
CA ALA A 345 2.98 20.28 2.28
C ALA A 345 3.35 19.22 3.35
N PRO A 346 4.56 19.30 3.93
CA PRO A 346 4.88 18.55 5.13
C PRO A 346 4.04 19.03 6.32
N ASP A 347 4.00 18.23 7.39
CA ASP A 347 3.29 18.58 8.62
C ASP A 347 3.67 19.97 9.14
N GLY A 348 2.68 20.72 9.63
CA GLY A 348 2.84 22.11 10.06
C GLY A 348 2.87 23.14 8.94
N TYR A 349 2.68 22.76 7.67
CA TYR A 349 2.64 23.68 6.53
C TYR A 349 1.37 23.51 5.68
N LEU A 350 1.03 24.55 4.92
CA LEU A 350 -0.11 24.56 4.00
C LEU A 350 0.32 24.13 2.60
N ALA A 351 -0.45 23.23 1.99
CA ALA A 351 -0.29 22.87 0.58
C ALA A 351 -0.48 24.10 -0.33
N GLU A 352 0.16 24.07 -1.49
CA GLU A 352 0.17 25.19 -2.43
C GLU A 352 -0.14 24.73 -3.85
N ASP A 353 -1.05 25.45 -4.52
CA ASP A 353 -1.39 25.26 -5.93
C ASP A 353 -0.94 26.47 -6.74
N ILE A 354 -0.16 26.23 -7.79
CA ILE A 354 0.33 27.25 -8.71
C ILE A 354 -0.08 26.86 -10.12
N SER A 355 -1.02 27.60 -10.71
CA SER A 355 -1.47 27.35 -12.07
C SER A 355 -0.75 28.19 -13.11
N GLY A 356 -0.66 27.68 -14.34
CA GLY A 356 -0.27 28.49 -15.50
C GLY A 356 1.23 28.78 -15.61
N VAL A 357 2.10 27.87 -15.17
CA VAL A 357 3.55 28.00 -15.31
C VAL A 357 3.97 27.58 -16.73
N ASP A 358 4.49 28.53 -17.51
CA ASP A 358 4.93 28.25 -18.89
C ASP A 358 6.33 27.62 -18.93
N LEU A 359 6.42 26.43 -19.51
CA LEU A 359 7.68 25.71 -19.73
C LEU A 359 8.07 25.78 -21.21
N SER A 360 9.19 26.46 -21.50
CA SER A 360 9.73 26.57 -22.86
C SER A 360 10.68 25.41 -23.17
N ALA A 361 10.52 24.80 -24.34
CA ALA A 361 11.36 23.70 -24.79
C ALA A 361 12.87 24.04 -24.76
N GLY A 362 13.67 23.09 -24.27
CA GLY A 362 15.11 23.22 -24.09
C GLY A 362 15.55 24.17 -22.98
N ALA A 363 14.61 24.82 -22.28
CA ALA A 363 14.91 25.77 -21.21
C ALA A 363 14.65 25.16 -19.82
N THR A 364 15.34 25.72 -18.83
CA THR A 364 14.99 25.55 -17.42
C THR A 364 14.13 26.73 -16.98
N GLN A 365 12.92 26.46 -16.52
CA GLN A 365 12.05 27.42 -15.86
C GLN A 365 12.26 27.33 -14.35
N THR A 366 12.82 28.38 -13.76
CA THR A 366 12.97 28.47 -12.29
C THR A 366 11.66 28.94 -11.65
N ARG A 367 11.23 28.26 -10.58
CA ARG A 367 10.06 28.60 -9.78
C ARG A 367 10.31 28.29 -8.31
N ASP A 368 10.69 29.29 -7.55
CA ASP A 368 10.81 29.15 -6.09
C ASP A 368 9.43 29.24 -5.44
N ILE A 369 9.20 28.38 -4.45
CA ILE A 369 7.90 28.22 -3.78
C ILE A 369 8.14 28.43 -2.28
N VAL A 370 7.29 29.24 -1.67
CA VAL A 370 7.35 29.52 -0.24
C VAL A 370 6.06 28.99 0.39
N LEU A 371 6.20 28.08 1.34
CA LEU A 371 5.06 27.48 2.05
C LEU A 371 4.74 28.26 3.31
N PHE A 372 3.45 28.48 3.53
CA PHE A 372 2.92 29.06 4.75
C PHE A 372 2.86 27.98 5.84
N SER A 373 3.06 28.36 7.08
CA SER A 373 2.79 27.46 8.20
C SER A 373 1.28 27.24 8.32
N ALA A 374 0.88 26.06 8.78
CA ALA A 374 -0.48 25.85 9.24
C ALA A 374 -0.70 26.66 10.53
N CYS A 375 -1.92 27.12 10.74
CA CYS A 375 -2.29 27.86 11.94
C CYS A 375 -2.83 26.91 12.99
N ASN A 376 -2.26 26.98 14.20
CA ASN A 376 -2.73 26.19 15.33
C ASN A 376 -4.01 26.80 15.89
N ILE A 377 -5.15 26.14 15.61
CA ILE A 377 -6.45 26.48 16.20
C ILE A 377 -6.55 25.88 17.60
N LEU A 378 -6.01 24.69 17.77
CA LEU A 378 -5.91 23.98 19.03
C LEU A 378 -4.54 23.31 19.11
N ASP A 379 -3.90 23.45 20.26
CA ASP A 379 -2.72 22.69 20.66
C ASP A 379 -2.89 22.40 22.15
N ASP A 380 -3.15 21.14 22.49
CA ASP A 380 -3.41 20.68 23.86
C ASP A 380 -2.74 19.33 24.10
N ASP A 381 -1.53 19.40 24.66
CA ASP A 381 -0.76 18.27 25.21
C ASP A 381 -1.28 17.83 26.58
N VAL A 382 -2.44 18.34 27.03
CA VAL A 382 -3.13 17.98 28.28
C VAL A 382 -2.34 18.35 29.56
N GLU A 383 -1.08 18.78 29.46
CA GLU A 383 -0.21 19.18 30.57
C GLU A 383 -0.69 20.42 31.34
N PRO A 384 -1.28 21.45 30.71
CA PRO A 384 -1.76 22.64 31.41
C PRO A 384 -3.04 22.43 32.23
N GLY A 385 -3.77 21.32 32.00
CA GLY A 385 -5.00 20.98 32.71
C GLY A 385 -6.21 20.84 31.79
N ASN A 386 -7.38 21.33 32.24
CA ASN A 386 -8.60 21.28 31.44
C ASN A 386 -8.67 22.52 30.52
N SER A 387 -8.01 22.45 29.35
CA SER A 387 -7.84 23.54 28.39
C SER A 387 -9.14 23.94 27.64
N GLY A 388 -10.31 23.87 28.28
CA GLY A 388 -11.61 24.16 27.65
C GLY A 388 -12.43 22.94 27.26
N TRP A 389 -12.04 21.75 27.73
CA TRP A 389 -12.82 20.53 27.51
C TRP A 389 -13.96 20.38 28.51
N THR A 390 -15.05 19.79 28.02
CA THR A 390 -16.17 19.33 28.84
C THR A 390 -16.13 17.81 28.90
N ALA A 391 -15.80 17.28 30.08
CA ALA A 391 -15.66 15.85 30.34
C ALA A 391 -16.90 15.29 31.04
N GLN A 392 -17.49 14.24 30.47
CA GLN A 392 -18.51 13.42 31.14
C GLN A 392 -17.86 12.21 31.80
N THR A 393 -18.26 11.88 33.03
CA THR A 393 -17.81 10.66 33.72
C THR A 393 -17.94 9.44 32.80
N PRO A 394 -16.89 8.62 32.62
CA PRO A 394 -15.65 8.52 33.40
C PRO A 394 -14.45 9.32 32.85
N TRP A 395 -14.63 10.19 31.84
CA TRP A 395 -13.53 11.00 31.33
C TRP A 395 -12.91 11.84 32.45
N THR A 396 -11.61 11.65 32.64
CA THR A 396 -10.84 12.38 33.65
C THR A 396 -9.40 12.51 33.20
N ARG A 397 -8.72 13.52 33.72
CA ARG A 397 -7.29 13.71 33.50
C ARG A 397 -6.52 12.82 34.46
N VAL A 398 -5.64 11.99 33.92
CA VAL A 398 -4.78 11.07 34.70
C VAL A 398 -3.33 11.30 34.35
N ASN A 399 -2.43 10.99 35.29
CA ASN A 399 -0.99 10.89 35.01
C ASN A 399 -0.61 9.41 35.04
N GLY A 400 0.28 8.99 34.13
CA GLY A 400 0.86 7.65 34.16
C GLY A 400 -0.07 6.58 33.62
N ALA A 401 -0.79 6.89 32.53
CA ALA A 401 -1.48 5.87 31.77
C ALA A 401 -0.46 4.84 31.23
N THR A 402 -0.87 3.57 31.06
CA THR A 402 0.05 2.54 30.55
C THR A 402 0.69 2.99 29.24
N GLY A 403 2.02 3.01 29.19
CA GLY A 403 2.79 3.45 28.03
C GLY A 403 2.99 4.95 27.87
N ASN A 404 2.45 5.80 28.77
CA ASN A 404 2.67 7.25 28.76
C ASN A 404 2.75 7.84 30.19
N SER A 405 3.87 8.50 30.51
CA SER A 405 4.09 9.13 31.82
C SER A 405 3.60 10.58 31.93
N SER A 406 3.10 11.16 30.83
CA SER A 406 2.49 12.49 30.78
C SER A 406 1.10 12.48 31.44
N TYR A 407 0.48 13.66 31.53
CA TYR A 407 -0.94 13.77 31.76
C TYR A 407 -1.71 13.51 30.47
N VAL A 408 -2.78 12.72 30.57
CA VAL A 408 -3.64 12.37 29.44
C VAL A 408 -5.10 12.47 29.84
N TRP A 409 -5.99 12.63 28.86
CA TRP A 409 -7.41 12.36 29.08
C TRP A 409 -7.65 10.87 29.01
N ALA A 410 -8.33 10.30 30.00
CA ALA A 410 -8.61 8.87 30.00
C ALA A 410 -9.97 8.53 30.60
N THR A 411 -10.43 7.32 30.32
CA THR A 411 -11.64 6.69 30.90
C THR A 411 -11.26 5.47 31.74
N PRO A 412 -10.47 5.61 32.82
CA PRO A 412 -10.00 4.47 33.61
C PRO A 412 -11.19 3.75 34.26
N ASN A 413 -11.17 2.42 34.22
CA ASN A 413 -12.23 1.58 34.78
C ASN A 413 -13.64 2.04 34.34
N TYR A 414 -13.81 2.30 33.04
CA TYR A 414 -15.13 2.61 32.49
C TYR A 414 -16.11 1.45 32.78
N GLY A 415 -17.38 1.78 32.99
CA GLY A 415 -18.41 0.79 33.31
C GLY A 415 -19.26 0.39 32.12
N ASP A 416 -20.19 -0.53 32.36
CA ASP A 416 -21.16 -1.02 31.37
C ASP A 416 -22.19 0.04 30.97
N ASN A 417 -22.79 -0.15 29.79
CA ASN A 417 -23.87 0.65 29.22
C ASN A 417 -23.54 2.15 29.13
N LEU A 418 -22.28 2.45 28.84
CA LEU A 418 -21.77 3.81 28.84
C LEU A 418 -21.98 4.46 27.46
N SER A 419 -22.27 5.76 27.48
CA SER A 419 -22.05 6.64 26.34
C SER A 419 -21.62 8.00 26.87
N ALA A 420 -20.31 8.19 27.04
CA ALA A 420 -19.73 9.39 27.65
C ALA A 420 -18.73 10.08 26.73
N SER A 421 -18.76 11.41 26.73
CA SER A 421 -17.95 12.22 25.82
C SER A 421 -17.01 13.17 26.56
N LEU A 422 -15.82 13.35 26.00
CA LEU A 422 -14.95 14.50 26.17
C LEU A 422 -15.17 15.41 24.96
N SER A 423 -15.57 16.67 25.16
CA SER A 423 -16.01 17.53 24.05
C SER A 423 -15.53 18.96 24.15
N ARG A 424 -15.38 19.62 23.00
CA ARG A 424 -14.95 21.01 22.87
C ARG A 424 -15.57 21.65 21.62
N THR A 425 -15.80 22.96 21.69
CA THR A 425 -16.17 23.79 20.54
C THR A 425 -14.94 24.54 20.02
N LEU A 426 -14.82 24.65 18.70
CA LEU A 426 -13.79 25.37 17.97
C LEU A 426 -14.43 26.37 17.01
N ASP A 427 -13.77 27.52 16.84
CA ASP A 427 -14.14 28.54 15.84
C ASP A 427 -13.15 28.45 14.67
N LEU A 428 -13.65 28.02 13.52
CA LEU A 428 -12.93 27.93 12.25
C LEU A 428 -13.37 29.02 11.26
N SER A 429 -13.96 30.12 11.74
CA SER A 429 -14.35 31.25 10.88
C SER A 429 -13.12 31.81 10.15
N GLY A 430 -13.18 31.89 8.82
CA GLY A 430 -12.08 32.34 7.96
C GLY A 430 -10.99 31.28 7.68
N TYR A 431 -11.08 30.11 8.30
CA TYR A 431 -10.15 28.99 8.12
C TYR A 431 -10.74 27.89 7.22
N SER A 432 -9.87 27.11 6.58
CA SER A 432 -10.27 25.97 5.73
C SER A 432 -9.19 24.90 5.68
N GLY A 433 -9.55 23.69 5.29
CA GLY A 433 -8.59 22.59 5.10
C GLY A 433 -7.96 22.12 6.41
N SER A 434 -8.76 22.06 7.47
CA SER A 434 -8.31 21.73 8.82
C SER A 434 -7.91 20.26 8.97
N THR A 435 -6.93 19.99 9.83
CA THR A 435 -6.50 18.63 10.20
C THR A 435 -6.54 18.48 11.72
N LEU A 436 -7.03 17.33 12.19
CA LEU A 436 -6.98 16.92 13.59
C LEU A 436 -5.91 15.83 13.76
N SER A 437 -4.96 16.06 14.67
CA SER A 437 -3.97 15.08 15.09
C SER A 437 -4.10 14.78 16.59
N PHE A 438 -3.89 13.54 16.98
CA PHE A 438 -3.91 13.10 18.38
C PHE A 438 -3.25 11.73 18.56
N ASP A 439 -2.71 11.49 19.74
CA ASP A 439 -2.23 10.18 20.15
C ASP A 439 -3.29 9.46 20.98
N ASP A 440 -3.51 8.16 20.74
CA ASP A 440 -4.45 7.39 21.55
C ASP A 440 -4.05 5.94 21.82
N ARG A 441 -4.51 5.44 22.96
CA ARG A 441 -4.45 4.03 23.37
C ARG A 441 -5.86 3.58 23.77
N CYS A 442 -6.42 2.63 23.03
CA CYS A 442 -7.82 2.24 23.09
C CYS A 442 -7.98 0.84 23.70
N ASP A 443 -7.59 0.69 24.97
CA ASP A 443 -7.69 -0.59 25.70
C ASP A 443 -9.12 -0.76 26.22
N THR A 444 -10.00 -1.07 25.27
CA THR A 444 -11.43 -1.37 25.49
C THR A 444 -11.71 -2.83 25.10
N GLU A 445 -12.90 -3.35 25.42
CA GLU A 445 -13.29 -4.67 24.94
C GLU A 445 -13.35 -4.68 23.40
N ALA A 446 -12.53 -5.54 22.79
CA ALA A 446 -12.47 -5.68 21.35
C ALA A 446 -13.85 -6.06 20.80
N THR A 447 -14.26 -5.42 19.71
CA THR A 447 -15.53 -5.61 18.97
C THR A 447 -16.82 -5.20 19.68
N TYR A 448 -16.76 -4.76 20.94
CA TYR A 448 -17.95 -4.41 21.73
C TYR A 448 -17.90 -2.97 22.26
N ASP A 449 -16.74 -2.54 22.75
CA ASP A 449 -16.55 -1.23 23.37
C ASP A 449 -15.70 -0.32 22.49
N PHE A 450 -16.24 0.83 22.12
CA PHE A 450 -15.66 1.66 21.07
C PHE A 450 -15.32 3.07 21.54
N GLY A 451 -14.08 3.49 21.28
CA GLY A 451 -13.71 4.89 21.23
C GLY A 451 -14.02 5.47 19.84
N ARG A 452 -14.67 6.64 19.79
CA ARG A 452 -14.99 7.34 18.53
C ARG A 452 -14.59 8.81 18.58
N VAL A 453 -13.94 9.29 17.52
CA VAL A 453 -13.80 10.74 17.27
C VAL A 453 -14.93 11.17 16.37
N GLU A 454 -15.68 12.18 16.81
CA GLU A 454 -16.86 12.67 16.11
C GLU A 454 -16.85 14.19 16.04
N ILE A 455 -17.35 14.72 14.92
CA ILE A 455 -17.56 16.15 14.73
C ILE A 455 -19.03 16.48 14.51
N SER A 456 -19.44 17.70 14.85
CA SER A 456 -20.75 18.25 14.51
C SER A 456 -20.60 19.64 13.91
N VAL A 457 -21.24 19.84 12.75
CA VAL A 457 -21.27 21.11 12.02
C VAL A 457 -22.60 21.86 12.17
N ASN A 458 -23.51 21.33 13.00
CA ASN A 458 -24.86 21.87 13.20
C ASN A 458 -25.19 22.04 14.70
N GLY A 459 -24.21 22.46 15.50
CA GLY A 459 -24.40 22.75 16.92
C GLY A 459 -24.73 21.52 17.77
N GLY A 460 -24.26 20.33 17.38
CA GLY A 460 -24.46 19.07 18.10
C GLY A 460 -25.73 18.30 17.72
N GLY A 461 -26.48 18.74 16.71
CA GLY A 461 -27.69 18.06 16.25
C GLY A 461 -27.40 16.69 15.62
N ASN A 462 -26.44 16.65 14.69
CA ASN A 462 -25.92 15.43 14.06
C ASN A 462 -24.41 15.33 14.28
N TRP A 463 -23.93 14.10 14.37
CA TRP A 463 -22.51 13.81 14.58
C TRP A 463 -22.00 12.90 13.46
N THR A 464 -20.85 13.24 12.91
CA THR A 464 -20.14 12.44 11.90
C THR A 464 -18.93 11.80 12.56
N THR A 465 -18.81 10.48 12.48
CA THR A 465 -17.65 9.74 12.98
C THR A 465 -16.49 9.85 12.01
N LEU A 466 -15.34 10.30 12.50
CA LEU A 466 -14.10 10.41 11.74
C LEU A 466 -13.14 9.24 12.01
N TYR A 467 -13.21 8.68 13.21
CA TYR A 467 -12.33 7.59 13.65
C TYR A 467 -13.06 6.71 14.66
N GLN A 468 -12.73 5.41 14.66
CA GLN A 468 -13.19 4.44 15.65
C GLN A 468 -12.05 3.49 16.02
N CYS A 469 -11.97 3.12 17.29
CA CYS A 469 -11.03 2.14 17.81
C CYS A 469 -11.66 1.22 18.86
N ASP A 470 -11.01 0.09 19.07
CA ASP A 470 -11.27 -0.86 20.14
C ASP A 470 -10.05 -1.78 20.36
N GLY A 471 -9.95 -2.44 21.53
CA GLY A 471 -9.04 -3.57 21.76
C GLY A 471 -7.53 -3.30 21.69
N ARG A 472 -7.08 -2.05 21.52
CA ARG A 472 -5.67 -1.71 21.28
C ARG A 472 -4.95 -1.23 22.54
N THR A 473 -3.95 -2.00 22.99
CA THR A 473 -3.16 -1.72 24.20
C THR A 473 -1.94 -0.84 23.95
N THR A 474 -1.58 -0.58 22.70
CA THR A 474 -0.47 0.30 22.30
C THR A 474 -0.96 1.69 21.91
N TRP A 475 -0.10 2.69 22.15
CA TRP A 475 -0.30 4.05 21.66
C TRP A 475 -0.11 4.09 20.14
N GLN A 476 -0.91 4.92 19.47
CA GLN A 476 -0.71 5.25 18.07
C GLN A 476 -0.92 6.74 17.85
N HIS A 477 -0.22 7.29 16.86
CA HIS A 477 -0.46 8.63 16.36
C HIS A 477 -1.52 8.60 15.26
N ASN A 478 -2.48 9.51 15.32
CA ASN A 478 -3.53 9.65 14.32
C ASN A 478 -3.48 11.07 13.74
N ARG A 479 -3.68 11.17 12.42
CA ARG A 479 -3.81 12.44 11.69
C ARG A 479 -4.96 12.32 10.70
N ILE A 480 -5.95 13.19 10.83
CA ILE A 480 -7.23 13.10 10.11
C ILE A 480 -7.55 14.46 9.48
N ALA A 481 -7.65 14.51 8.15
CA ALA A 481 -8.18 15.67 7.46
C ALA A 481 -9.67 15.83 7.76
N LEU A 482 -10.09 17.03 8.18
CA LEU A 482 -11.49 17.31 8.44
C LEU A 482 -12.24 17.50 7.11
N PRO A 483 -13.50 17.05 6.99
CA PRO A 483 -14.28 17.25 5.77
C PRO A 483 -14.48 18.74 5.46
N ALA A 484 -14.55 19.11 4.18
CA ALA A 484 -14.78 20.51 3.76
C ALA A 484 -16.06 21.16 4.33
N SER A 485 -16.98 20.36 4.88
CA SER A 485 -18.15 20.88 5.63
C SER A 485 -17.77 21.57 6.95
N THR A 486 -16.52 21.49 7.42
CA THR A 486 -16.01 22.21 8.59
C THR A 486 -15.38 23.56 8.23
N ASP A 487 -15.18 23.87 6.95
CA ASP A 487 -14.55 25.11 6.52
C ASP A 487 -15.42 26.33 6.87
N ASN A 488 -14.77 27.41 7.31
CA ASN A 488 -15.40 28.68 7.65
C ASN A 488 -16.56 28.56 8.65
N LEU A 489 -16.41 27.70 9.67
CA LEU A 489 -17.46 27.34 10.61
C LEU A 489 -17.20 27.87 12.03
N ALA A 490 -18.11 28.69 12.55
CA ALA A 490 -17.94 29.33 13.86
C ALA A 490 -18.23 28.44 15.09
N ASP A 491 -18.94 27.32 14.94
CA ASP A 491 -19.27 26.36 16.03
C ASP A 491 -19.02 24.93 15.54
N LEU A 492 -17.76 24.60 15.25
CA LEU A 492 -17.36 23.20 15.08
C LEU A 492 -17.34 22.55 16.46
N ARG A 493 -18.08 21.46 16.65
CA ARG A 493 -17.97 20.67 17.89
C ARG A 493 -17.19 19.40 17.63
N LEU A 494 -16.12 19.22 18.38
CA LEU A 494 -15.31 18.01 18.42
C LEU A 494 -15.63 17.22 19.68
N ARG A 495 -15.76 15.91 19.57
CA ARG A 495 -15.82 15.04 20.74
C ARG A 495 -15.10 13.71 20.55
N PHE A 496 -14.56 13.21 21.66
CA PHE A 496 -14.12 11.85 21.86
C PHE A 496 -15.18 11.13 22.69
N ARG A 497 -15.85 10.14 22.11
CA ARG A 497 -16.96 9.42 22.75
C ARG A 497 -16.59 7.96 22.97
N LEU A 498 -16.68 7.52 24.21
CA LEU A 498 -16.61 6.11 24.57
C LEU A 498 -18.03 5.54 24.69
N THR A 499 -18.27 4.41 24.05
CA THR A 499 -19.47 3.59 24.29
C THR A 499 -19.11 2.20 24.74
N SER A 500 -19.84 1.67 25.72
CA SER A 500 -19.71 0.28 26.15
C SER A 500 -21.01 -0.49 26.09
N ASP A 501 -20.89 -1.81 25.95
CA ASP A 501 -22.00 -2.74 25.90
C ASP A 501 -22.49 -3.12 27.33
N ILE A 502 -23.17 -4.25 27.50
CA ILE A 502 -23.81 -4.62 28.78
C ILE A 502 -22.87 -5.27 29.81
N ASN A 503 -21.68 -5.75 29.44
CA ASN A 503 -20.74 -6.38 30.38
C ASN A 503 -19.32 -6.46 29.80
N THR A 504 -18.32 -6.65 30.67
CA THR A 504 -16.90 -6.84 30.31
C THR A 504 -16.22 -5.53 29.91
N ASN A 505 -15.50 -4.94 30.87
CA ASN A 505 -14.74 -3.72 30.61
C ASN A 505 -13.25 -3.95 30.82
N ARG A 506 -12.43 -3.21 30.08
CA ARG A 506 -10.98 -3.18 30.27
C ARG A 506 -10.59 -2.04 31.21
N PRO A 507 -9.78 -2.28 32.25
CA PRO A 507 -9.44 -1.25 33.23
C PRO A 507 -8.64 -0.09 32.63
N GLY A 508 -7.90 -0.33 31.54
CA GLY A 508 -7.10 0.69 30.89
C GLY A 508 -7.91 1.75 30.14
N GLY A 509 -9.12 1.41 29.68
CA GLY A 509 -10.00 2.31 28.94
C GLY A 509 -9.37 2.97 27.72
N TRP A 510 -10.01 4.05 27.25
CA TRP A 510 -9.47 4.88 26.20
C TRP A 510 -8.68 6.05 26.80
N ALA A 511 -7.45 6.26 26.33
CA ALA A 511 -6.59 7.38 26.70
C ALA A 511 -6.17 8.18 25.46
N ILE A 512 -6.11 9.50 25.58
CA ILE A 512 -5.88 10.46 24.49
C ILE A 512 -4.93 11.57 24.96
N ASP A 513 -3.98 11.91 24.10
CA ASP A 513 -2.96 12.93 24.33
C ASP A 513 -2.60 13.70 23.04
N ASN A 514 -1.82 14.77 23.14
CA ASN A 514 -1.26 15.55 22.03
C ASN A 514 -2.31 15.98 20.99
N ILE A 515 -3.39 16.62 21.44
CA ILE A 515 -4.54 16.96 20.61
C ILE A 515 -4.28 18.29 19.89
N VAL A 516 -4.10 18.23 18.58
CA VAL A 516 -3.79 19.40 17.75
C VAL A 516 -4.84 19.55 16.64
N VAL A 517 -5.35 20.77 16.45
CA VAL A 517 -6.11 21.15 15.25
C VAL A 517 -5.36 22.25 14.53
N GLU A 518 -4.83 21.91 13.36
CA GLU A 518 -4.17 22.83 12.45
C GLU A 518 -5.14 23.24 11.34
N SER A 519 -5.05 24.47 10.84
CA SER A 519 -5.91 24.96 9.76
C SER A 519 -5.19 25.90 8.81
N GLY A 520 -5.66 25.93 7.56
CA GLY A 520 -5.21 26.88 6.55
C GLY A 520 -6.27 27.92 6.21
N GLY A 521 -6.30 28.33 4.95
CA GLY A 521 -7.27 29.30 4.44
C GLY A 521 -6.76 30.73 4.43
N ALA A 522 -7.64 31.65 3.99
CA ALA A 522 -7.28 33.04 3.76
C ALA A 522 -6.88 33.76 5.05
N GLN A 523 -7.58 33.49 6.17
CA GLN A 523 -7.25 34.08 7.46
C GLN A 523 -5.85 33.66 7.93
N CYS A 524 -5.57 32.36 7.90
CA CYS A 524 -4.26 31.84 8.32
C CYS A 524 -3.09 32.43 7.52
N ARG A 525 -3.28 32.61 6.21
CA ARG A 525 -2.27 33.24 5.35
C ARG A 525 -2.14 34.73 5.64
N ALA A 526 -3.25 35.43 5.89
CA ALA A 526 -3.25 36.85 6.22
C ALA A 526 -2.47 37.13 7.52
N ASP A 527 -2.68 36.31 8.56
CA ASP A 527 -2.01 36.42 9.86
C ASP A 527 -0.48 36.30 9.76
N GLN A 528 0.03 35.59 8.75
CA GLN A 528 1.46 35.43 8.50
C GLN A 528 2.08 36.52 7.62
N LEU A 529 1.26 37.22 6.83
CA LEU A 529 1.69 38.31 5.95
C LEU A 529 1.64 39.68 6.63
N ASP A 530 0.79 39.85 7.64
CA ASP A 530 0.70 41.10 8.42
C ASP A 530 1.84 41.21 9.45
N ARG A 531 3.08 41.28 8.95
CA ARG A 531 4.30 41.45 9.75
C ARG A 531 4.62 42.90 10.06
N ILE A 532 3.80 43.87 9.63
CA ILE A 532 4.08 45.30 9.82
C ILE A 532 4.12 45.70 11.30
N PHE A 533 3.52 44.91 12.20
CA PHE A 533 3.53 45.18 13.65
C PHE A 533 4.21 44.10 14.50
N ALA A 534 4.86 43.10 13.90
CA ALA A 534 5.46 41.98 14.63
C ALA A 534 6.61 42.40 15.56
N ASP A 535 7.25 43.55 15.30
CA ASP A 535 8.36 44.09 16.11
C ASP A 535 7.94 45.14 17.15
N GLY A 536 6.63 45.29 17.44
CA GLY A 536 6.15 46.10 18.56
C GLY A 536 6.36 47.61 18.43
N PHE A 537 6.46 48.14 17.21
CA PHE A 537 6.34 49.58 16.97
C PHE A 537 4.86 49.96 16.82
N GLU A 538 4.23 50.31 17.95
CA GLU A 538 3.09 51.23 17.96
C GLU A 538 3.53 52.70 17.94
#